data_AF-A0A0Q8QUP5-F1
#
_entry.id   AF-A0A0Q8QUP5-F1
#
_cell.length_a   1.000
_cell.length_b   1.000
_cell.length_c   1.000
_cell.angle_alpha   90.00
_cell.angle_beta   90.00
_cell.angle_gamma   90.00
#
_symmetry.space_group_name_H-M   'P 1'
#
loop_
_entity.id
_entity.type
_entity.pdbx_description
1 polymer ?
#
loop_
_entity_poly.entity_id
_entity_poly.type
_entity_poly.pdbx_seq_one_letter_code
_entity_poly.pdbx_strand_id
1 'polypeptide(L)'
;MSLILGTRLDGSSRPGFHAWLDGETAIVELDSGAMLKLAERATDAKLSNILEEKRERISEAAMRLAREGFAARGGRGIEILVTALDL
;
A
#
# COMPACT_ATOMS: atom_id res chain seq x y z
N MET A 1 -12.70 1.93 -11.93
CA MET A 1 -11.66 2.01 -10.90
C MET A 1 -11.26 0.62 -10.43
N SER A 2 -10.17 0.12 -11.00
CA SER A 2 -9.47 -1.09 -10.60
C SER A 2 -8.08 -0.73 -10.11
N LEU A 3 -7.67 -1.33 -8.98
CA LEU A 3 -6.32 -1.25 -8.46
C LEU A 3 -5.74 -2.67 -8.42
N ILE A 4 -4.55 -2.85 -8.98
CA ILE A 4 -3.83 -4.13 -8.97
C ILE A 4 -2.48 -3.90 -8.30
N LEU A 5 -2.26 -4.53 -7.14
CA LEU A 5 -0.95 -4.53 -6.49
C LEU A 5 0.02 -5.45 -7.23
N GLY A 6 1.14 -4.89 -7.63
CA GLY A 6 2.27 -5.55 -8.28
C GLY A 6 3.30 -6.07 -7.29
N THR A 7 4.57 -5.92 -7.67
CA THR A 7 5.71 -6.29 -6.83
C THR A 7 5.86 -5.33 -5.66
N ARG A 8 6.44 -5.81 -4.57
CA ARG A 8 6.79 -5.00 -3.42
C ARG A 8 7.83 -3.94 -3.81
N LEU A 9 7.80 -2.79 -3.12
CA LEU A 9 8.86 -1.79 -3.23
C LEU A 9 10.12 -2.32 -2.52
N ASP A 10 11.18 -2.54 -3.29
CA ASP A 10 12.50 -2.90 -2.75
C ASP A 10 13.35 -1.62 -2.54
N GLY A 11 13.97 -1.49 -1.37
CA GLY A 11 14.92 -0.40 -1.08
C GLY A 11 14.33 1.00 -0.87
N SER A 12 13.00 1.14 -0.81
CA SER A 12 12.35 2.41 -0.48
C SER A 12 12.38 2.69 1.03
N SER A 13 12.42 3.97 1.40
CA SER A 13 12.31 4.43 2.80
C SER A 13 10.95 4.10 3.44
N ARG A 14 9.96 3.72 2.62
CA ARG A 14 8.61 3.33 3.05
C ARG A 14 8.21 1.99 2.43
N PRO A 15 7.72 1.03 3.23
CA PRO A 15 7.22 -0.24 2.71
C PRO A 15 5.97 -0.05 1.87
N GLY A 16 5.77 -0.91 0.87
CA GLY A 16 4.64 -0.79 -0.03
C GLY A 16 4.75 -1.65 -1.27
N PHE A 17 3.94 -1.32 -2.27
CA PHE A 17 3.83 -2.05 -3.53
C PHE A 17 3.86 -1.09 -4.71
N HIS A 18 4.48 -1.53 -5.81
CA HIS A 18 4.10 -1.05 -7.13
C HIS A 18 2.65 -1.45 -7.40
N ALA A 19 1.93 -0.66 -8.17
CA ALA A 19 0.54 -0.94 -8.51
C ALA A 19 0.19 -0.42 -9.90
N TRP A 20 -0.97 -0.83 -10.38
CA TRP A 20 -1.65 -0.22 -11.52
C TRP A 20 -3.01 0.25 -11.09
N LEU A 21 -3.33 1.52 -11.36
CA LEU A 21 -4.63 2.10 -11.11
C LEU A 21 -5.24 2.52 -12.43
N ASP A 22 -6.34 1.86 -12.83
CA ASP A 22 -7.01 2.09 -14.12
C ASP A 22 -6.05 2.10 -15.33
N GLY A 23 -4.99 1.27 -15.27
CA GLY A 23 -3.96 1.16 -16.32
C GLY A 23 -2.78 2.14 -16.20
N GLU A 24 -2.85 3.11 -15.30
CA GLU A 24 -1.72 3.99 -14.99
C GLU A 24 -0.81 3.38 -13.92
N THR A 25 0.50 3.63 -14.04
CA THR A 25 1.46 3.23 -13.01
C THR A 25 1.15 3.94 -11.70
N ALA A 26 1.10 3.17 -10.62
CA ALA A 26 0.84 3.65 -9.29
C ALA A 26 1.85 3.07 -8.28
N ILE A 27 1.91 3.69 -7.12
CA ILE A 27 2.65 3.23 -5.95
C ILE A 27 1.72 3.33 -4.75
N VAL A 28 1.65 2.25 -3.99
CA VAL A 28 0.95 2.19 -2.72
C VAL A 28 2.00 2.12 -1.62
N GLU A 29 2.16 3.19 -0.86
CA GLU A 29 3.06 3.26 0.29
C GLU A 29 2.27 3.07 1.59
N LEU A 30 2.90 2.45 2.59
CA LEU A 30 2.38 2.36 3.94
C LEU A 30 3.18 3.28 4.85
N ASP A 31 2.48 4.08 5.65
CA ASP A 31 3.12 4.85 6.71
C ASP A 31 3.55 3.95 7.89
N SER A 32 4.35 4.50 8.80
CA SER A 32 4.84 3.74 9.96
C SER A 32 3.70 3.25 10.87
N GLY A 33 2.60 4.00 10.95
CA GLY A 33 1.43 3.62 11.76
C GLY A 33 0.68 2.42 11.18
N ALA A 34 0.48 2.41 9.86
CA ALA A 34 -0.09 1.30 9.11
C ALA A 34 0.74 0.04 9.33
N MET A 35 2.07 0.17 9.23
CA MET A 35 2.97 -0.96 9.48
C MET A 35 2.87 -1.51 10.89
N LEU A 36 2.85 -0.64 11.90
CA LEU A 36 2.65 -1.07 13.29
C LEU A 36 1.31 -1.80 13.45
N LYS A 37 0.23 -1.25 12.92
CA LYS A 37 -1.12 -1.86 13.01
C LYS A 37 -1.22 -3.21 12.29
N LEU A 38 -0.48 -3.39 11.20
CA LEU A 38 -0.39 -4.69 10.51
C LEU A 38 0.48 -5.67 11.29
N ALA A 39 1.56 -5.20 11.92
CA ALA A 39 2.51 -6.01 12.67
C ALA A 39 2.00 -6.45 14.04
N GLU A 40 1.20 -5.64 14.75
CA GLU A 40 0.58 -6.00 16.03
C GLU A 40 -0.25 -7.30 15.95
N ARG A 41 -0.76 -7.61 14.75
CA ARG A 41 -1.55 -8.82 14.49
C ARG A 41 -0.70 -10.02 14.04
N ALA A 42 0.60 -9.83 13.86
CA ALA A 42 1.53 -10.84 13.37
C ALA A 42 2.63 -11.10 14.41
N THR A 43 2.52 -12.20 15.14
CA THR A 43 3.55 -12.66 16.06
C THR A 43 4.78 -13.13 15.27
N ASP A 44 5.90 -12.40 15.38
CA ASP A 44 7.24 -12.73 14.84
C ASP A 44 7.40 -12.88 13.31
N ALA A 45 6.45 -12.38 12.50
CA ALA A 45 6.61 -12.40 11.05
C ALA A 45 7.56 -11.30 10.54
N LYS A 46 8.44 -11.65 9.58
CA LYS A 46 9.23 -10.65 8.84
C LYS A 46 8.28 -9.68 8.11
N LEU A 47 8.68 -8.42 8.00
CA LEU A 47 7.91 -7.34 7.36
C LEU A 47 7.37 -7.73 5.97
N SER A 48 8.17 -8.43 5.18
CA SER A 48 7.79 -8.95 3.85
C SER A 48 6.60 -9.91 3.93
N ASN A 49 6.57 -10.77 4.94
CA ASN A 49 5.51 -11.75 5.12
C ASN A 49 4.22 -11.05 5.57
N ILE A 50 4.34 -10.04 6.45
CA ILE A 50 3.19 -9.24 6.88
C ILE A 50 2.55 -8.52 5.69
N LEU A 51 3.37 -7.90 4.83
CA LEU A 51 2.86 -7.20 3.65
C LEU A 51 2.15 -8.14 2.68
N GLU A 52 2.72 -9.30 2.39
CA GLU A 52 2.09 -10.28 1.50
C GLU A 52 0.84 -10.91 2.13
N GLU A 53 0.87 -11.26 3.42
CA GLU A 53 -0.29 -11.78 4.16
C GLU A 53 -1.45 -10.77 4.16
N LYS A 54 -1.13 -9.48 4.25
CA LYS A 54 -2.11 -8.38 4.34
C LYS A 54 -2.35 -7.70 2.99
N ARG A 55 -1.83 -8.25 1.89
CA ARG A 55 -1.89 -7.69 0.54
C ARG A 55 -3.31 -7.31 0.13
N GLU A 56 -4.29 -8.18 0.38
CA GLU A 56 -5.69 -7.94 0.03
C GLU A 56 -6.26 -6.72 0.77
N ARG A 57 -6.11 -6.67 2.10
CA ARG A 57 -6.56 -5.52 2.92
C ARG A 57 -5.88 -4.22 2.52
N ILE A 58 -4.60 -4.26 2.17
CA ILE A 58 -3.85 -3.09 1.66
C ILE A 58 -4.42 -2.65 0.31
N SER A 59 -4.74 -3.60 -0.57
CA SER A 59 -5.35 -3.32 -1.88
C SER A 59 -6.73 -2.68 -1.74
N GLU A 60 -7.56 -3.18 -0.82
CA GLU A 60 -8.88 -2.62 -0.53
C GLU A 60 -8.79 -1.19 0.00
N ALA A 61 -7.89 -0.96 0.98
CA ALA A 61 -7.66 0.36 1.55
C ALA A 61 -7.16 1.36 0.48
N ALA A 62 -6.17 0.96 -0.32
CA ALA A 62 -5.64 1.79 -1.39
C ALA A 62 -6.68 2.09 -2.48
N MET A 63 -7.52 1.11 -2.84
CA MET A 63 -8.61 1.32 -3.78
C MET A 63 -9.67 2.29 -3.23
N ARG A 64 -10.00 2.18 -1.94
CA ARG A 64 -10.93 3.12 -1.27
C ARG A 64 -10.36 4.54 -1.28
N LEU A 65 -9.13 4.72 -0.85
CA LEU A 65 -8.45 6.02 -0.82
C LEU A 65 -8.41 6.67 -2.20
N ALA A 66 -8.08 5.90 -3.23
CA ALA A 66 -8.05 6.41 -4.59
C ALA A 66 -9.45 6.84 -5.09
N ARG A 67 -10.51 6.11 -4.74
CA ARG A 67 -11.91 6.51 -5.04
C ARG A 67 -12.33 7.79 -4.32
N GLU A 68 -11.83 8.00 -3.11
CA GLU A 68 -12.10 9.18 -2.29
C GLU A 68 -11.24 10.39 -2.68
N GLY A 69 -10.33 10.24 -3.65
CA GLY A 69 -9.47 11.31 -4.13
C GLY A 69 -8.17 11.50 -3.33
N PHE A 70 -7.87 10.59 -2.41
CA PHE A 70 -6.60 10.56 -1.66
C PHE A 70 -5.48 9.87 -2.46
N ALA A 71 -5.34 10.25 -3.72
CA ALA A 71 -4.28 9.82 -4.61
C ALA A 71 -3.62 11.06 -5.24
N ALA A 72 -2.30 11.15 -5.17
CA ALA A 72 -1.54 12.25 -5.73
C ALA A 72 -0.81 11.81 -6.99
N ARG A 73 -0.57 12.71 -7.94
CA ARG A 73 0.30 12.42 -9.09
C ARG A 73 1.71 12.91 -8.78
N GLY A 74 2.67 11.99 -8.73
CA GLY A 74 4.08 12.25 -8.42
C GLY A 74 5.03 11.84 -9.54
N GLY A 75 6.34 11.95 -9.28
CA GLY A 75 7.39 11.62 -10.26
C GLY A 75 7.45 10.14 -10.68
N ARG A 76 6.75 9.27 -9.96
CA ARG A 76 6.70 7.81 -10.21
C ARG A 76 5.32 7.32 -10.69
N GLY A 77 4.39 8.23 -10.98
CA GLY A 77 3.01 7.91 -11.31
C GLY A 77 2.04 8.31 -10.19
N ILE A 78 0.95 7.57 -10.03
CA ILE A 78 -0.05 7.84 -9.00
C ILE A 78 0.46 7.30 -7.65
N GLU A 79 0.55 8.15 -6.64
CA GLU A 79 1.01 7.79 -5.31
C GLU A 79 -0.18 7.78 -4.34
N ILE A 80 -0.35 6.65 -3.65
CA ILE A 80 -1.39 6.43 -2.65
C ILE A 80 -0.69 6.09 -1.34
N LEU A 81 -1.01 6.83 -0.27
CA LEU A 81 -0.47 6.59 1.06
C LEU A 81 -1.54 5.96 1.95
N VAL A 82 -1.29 4.73 2.40
CA VAL A 82 -2.15 3.99 3.33
C VAL A 82 -1.64 4.22 4.75
N THR A 83 -2.53 4.66 5.64
CA THR A 83 -2.23 4.95 7.04
C THR A 83 -2.87 3.95 8.00
N ALA A 84 -2.52 4.03 9.28
CA ALA A 84 -3.17 3.22 10.32
C ALA A 84 -4.69 3.40 10.38
N LEU A 85 -5.22 4.57 10.00
CA LEU A 85 -6.66 4.84 10.03
C LEU A 85 -7.39 4.10 8.91
N ASP A 86 -6.68 3.78 7.83
CA ASP A 86 -7.27 3.18 6.64
C ASP A 86 -7.43 1.65 6.75
N LEU A 87 -6.57 1.03 7.56
CA LEU A 87 -6.49 -0.42 7.74
C LEU A 87 -7.38 -0.90 8.86
#